data_AF-A0A7X6P1H4-F1
#
_entry.id   AF-A0A7X6P1H4-F1
#
_cell.length_a   1.000
_cell.length_b   1.000
_cell.length_c   1.000
_cell.angle_alpha   90.00
_cell.angle_beta   90.00
_cell.angle_gamma   90.00
#
_symmetry.space_group_name_H-M   'P 1'
#
loop_
_entity.id
_entity.type
_entity.pdbx_description
1 polymer ?
#
loop_
_entity_poly.entity_id
_entity_poly.type
_entity_poly.pdbx_seq_one_letter_code
_entity_poly.pdbx_strand_id
1 'polypeptide(L)'
;MTRELASAIPVWDPPFAPDEPVLPADRRIAPGPEPRFADMPRWDLTAGGVAPNLSPSRAHLRFDDLPNDWVPIAKTLAMAMLQPTHSVVREAHIYRSNRPYKTKSVQHALAELRYLAKWAEERGYTADLSQWTDDDSNAYL
;
A
#
# COMPACT_ATOMS: atom_id res chain seq x y z
N MET A 1 23.03 34.00 3.59
CA MET A 1 21.56 33.98 3.79
C MET A 1 21.12 32.54 3.58
N THR A 2 20.98 31.82 4.69
CA THR A 2 20.70 30.39 4.77
C THR A 2 19.29 30.13 4.27
N ARG A 3 19.14 29.33 3.21
CA ARG A 3 17.84 28.93 2.68
C ARG A 3 17.32 27.79 3.55
N GLU A 4 16.63 28.12 4.64
CA GLU A 4 15.73 27.16 5.29
C GLU A 4 14.60 26.86 4.31
N LEU A 5 14.73 25.77 3.55
CA LEU A 5 13.62 25.12 2.88
C LEU A 5 13.29 23.85 3.67
N ALA A 6 12.92 24.01 4.94
CA ALA A 6 12.07 23.02 5.58
C ALA A 6 10.63 23.28 5.11
N SER A 7 10.38 23.09 3.80
CA SER A 7 9.01 22.87 3.36
C SER A 7 8.63 21.52 3.92
N ALA A 8 7.78 21.50 4.95
CA ALA A 8 7.18 20.26 5.40
C ALA A 8 6.51 19.64 4.17
N ILE A 9 7.10 18.55 3.67
CA ILE A 9 6.53 17.78 2.57
C ILE A 9 5.12 17.40 3.03
N PRO A 10 4.06 17.70 2.27
CA PRO A 10 2.74 17.26 2.65
C PRO A 10 2.77 15.73 2.69
N VAL A 11 2.65 15.19 3.90
CA VAL A 11 2.50 13.75 4.12
C VAL A 11 1.26 13.31 3.34
N TRP A 12 1.39 12.28 2.50
CA TRP A 12 0.26 11.70 1.79
C TRP A 12 -0.84 11.37 2.79
N ASP A 13 -2.01 12.00 2.64
CA ASP A 13 -3.18 11.72 3.46
C ASP A 13 -3.99 10.58 2.81
N PRO A 14 -3.93 9.36 3.37
CA PRO A 14 -4.61 8.22 2.76
C PRO A 14 -6.14 8.41 2.84
N PRO A 15 -6.87 8.11 1.76
CA PRO A 15 -8.31 8.35 1.70
C PRO A 15 -9.17 7.32 2.45
N PHE A 16 -8.54 6.38 3.17
CA PHE A 16 -9.20 5.31 3.91
C PHE A 16 -9.17 5.61 5.41
N ALA A 17 -10.24 5.30 6.13
CA ALA A 17 -10.29 5.57 7.56
C ALA A 17 -9.29 4.66 8.32
N PRO A 18 -8.63 5.15 9.39
CA PRO A 18 -7.67 4.35 10.16
C PRO A 18 -8.20 3.00 10.66
N ASP A 19 -9.47 2.95 11.06
CA ASP A 19 -10.18 1.78 11.57
C ASP A 19 -10.90 0.96 10.48
N GLU A 20 -10.74 1.35 9.21
CA GLU A 20 -11.42 0.68 8.11
C GLU A 20 -10.92 -0.76 7.94
N PRO A 21 -11.83 -1.75 7.83
CA PRO A 21 -11.44 -3.14 7.63
C PRO A 21 -10.74 -3.34 6.27
N VAL A 22 -9.54 -3.91 6.31
CA VAL A 22 -8.77 -4.25 5.09
C VAL A 22 -9.43 -5.37 4.29
N LEU A 23 -10.06 -6.31 5.01
CA LEU A 23 -10.82 -7.41 4.43
C LEU A 23 -12.28 -7.35 4.92
N PRO A 24 -13.21 -6.88 4.09
CA PRO A 24 -14.63 -6.82 4.41
C PRO A 24 -15.23 -8.17 4.79
N ALA A 25 -16.28 -8.16 5.62
CA ALA A 25 -16.86 -9.35 6.22
C ALA A 25 -17.31 -10.41 5.21
N ASP A 26 -17.90 -9.98 4.09
CA ASP A 26 -18.37 -10.82 2.99
C ASP A 26 -17.24 -11.56 2.24
N ARG A 27 -15.99 -11.13 2.43
CA ARG A 27 -14.79 -11.73 1.82
C ARG A 27 -13.98 -12.59 2.78
N ARG A 28 -14.42 -12.72 4.02
CA ARG A 28 -13.81 -13.60 5.03
C ARG A 28 -14.39 -15.00 4.87
N ILE A 29 -13.55 -15.96 4.49
CA ILE A 29 -13.98 -17.34 4.23
C ILE A 29 -13.41 -18.34 5.25
N ALA A 30 -12.59 -17.85 6.18
CA ALA A 30 -12.03 -18.62 7.28
C ALA A 30 -11.95 -17.76 8.56
N PRO A 31 -11.88 -18.38 9.76
CA PRO A 31 -11.51 -17.66 10.98
C PRO A 31 -10.13 -17.02 10.85
N GLY A 32 -9.93 -15.85 11.46
CA GLY A 32 -8.63 -15.18 11.47
C GLY A 32 -8.72 -13.72 11.91
N PRO A 33 -7.61 -12.98 11.86
CA PRO A 33 -7.57 -11.56 12.24
C PRO A 33 -8.45 -10.69 11.35
N GLU A 34 -8.81 -9.50 11.85
CA GLU A 34 -9.51 -8.45 11.08
C GLU A 34 -8.62 -7.21 11.03
N PRO A 35 -7.61 -7.19 10.14
CA PRO A 35 -6.69 -6.07 10.07
C PRO A 35 -7.42 -4.78 9.67
N ARG A 36 -7.04 -3.68 10.32
CA ARG A 36 -7.48 -2.32 10.02
C ARG A 36 -6.43 -1.59 9.20
N PHE A 37 -6.84 -0.56 8.47
CA PHE A 37 -5.95 0.22 7.61
C PHE A 37 -4.72 0.76 8.37
N ALA A 38 -4.91 1.29 9.58
CA ALA A 38 -3.83 1.85 10.39
C ALA A 38 -2.87 0.79 10.97
N ASP A 39 -3.25 -0.49 11.00
CA ASP A 39 -2.48 -1.54 11.68
C ASP A 39 -1.03 -1.63 11.17
N MET A 40 -0.10 -1.76 12.12
CA MET A 40 1.33 -1.95 11.91
C MET A 40 1.82 -3.11 12.79
N PRO A 41 2.91 -3.81 12.43
CA PRO A 41 3.76 -3.60 11.26
C PRO A 41 3.21 -4.22 9.95
N ARG A 42 2.10 -4.96 10.02
CA ARG A 42 1.60 -5.77 8.92
C ARG A 42 0.09 -5.96 8.98
N TRP A 43 -0.50 -6.33 7.84
CA TRP A 43 -1.85 -6.89 7.75
C TRP A 43 -1.80 -8.41 7.63
N ASP A 44 -2.64 -9.12 8.39
CA ASP A 44 -2.80 -10.57 8.31
C ASP A 44 -4.10 -10.92 7.56
N LEU A 45 -3.96 -11.43 6.34
CA LEU A 45 -5.08 -11.75 5.46
C LEU A 45 -5.49 -13.24 5.49
N THR A 46 -5.08 -13.99 6.51
CA THR A 46 -5.41 -15.43 6.62
C THR A 46 -6.92 -15.70 6.58
N ALA A 47 -7.74 -14.80 7.10
CA ALA A 47 -9.21 -14.88 7.05
C ALA A 47 -9.78 -14.86 5.61
N GLY A 48 -9.02 -14.34 4.63
CA GLY A 48 -9.38 -14.38 3.20
C GLY A 48 -9.17 -15.74 2.53
N GLY A 49 -8.66 -16.72 3.29
CA GLY A 49 -8.40 -18.07 2.84
C GLY A 49 -6.99 -18.25 2.30
N VAL A 50 -6.28 -19.21 2.90
CA VAL A 50 -4.94 -19.64 2.46
C VAL A 50 -5.06 -21.07 1.93
N ALA A 51 -4.44 -21.33 0.78
CA ALA A 51 -4.42 -22.69 0.24
C ALA A 51 -3.71 -23.64 1.25
N PRO A 52 -4.21 -24.86 1.49
CA PRO A 52 -3.68 -25.75 2.54
C PRO A 52 -2.19 -26.09 2.42
N ASN A 53 -1.65 -26.04 1.20
CA ASN A 53 -0.23 -26.29 0.91
C ASN A 53 0.67 -25.05 1.10
N LEU A 54 0.11 -23.90 1.48
CA LEU A 54 0.84 -22.66 1.68
C LEU A 54 0.91 -22.31 3.16
N SER A 55 2.09 -21.82 3.59
CA SER A 55 2.24 -21.25 4.94
C SER A 55 1.31 -20.06 5.14
N PRO A 56 0.64 -19.93 6.30
CA PRO A 56 -0.15 -18.76 6.67
C PRO A 56 0.61 -17.44 6.56
N SER A 57 1.94 -17.45 6.76
CA SER A 57 2.78 -16.25 6.60
C SER A 57 2.74 -15.66 5.19
N ARG A 58 2.34 -16.45 4.17
CA ARG A 58 2.14 -15.94 2.81
C ARG A 58 0.92 -15.04 2.68
N ALA A 59 0.02 -15.01 3.67
CA ALA A 59 -1.10 -14.10 3.70
C ALA A 59 -0.77 -12.75 4.38
N HIS A 60 0.48 -12.55 4.82
CA HIS A 60 0.89 -11.32 5.47
C HIS A 60 1.36 -10.27 4.45
N LEU A 61 0.93 -9.03 4.65
CA LEU A 61 1.43 -7.84 3.95
C LEU A 61 2.16 -6.97 4.96
N ARG A 62 3.48 -6.80 4.80
CA ARG A 62 4.34 -6.03 5.73
C ARG A 62 4.59 -4.63 5.20
N PHE A 63 4.66 -3.67 6.12
CA PHE A 63 4.91 -2.26 5.83
C PHE A 63 6.08 -1.67 6.63
N ASP A 64 6.66 -2.43 7.56
CA ASP A 64 7.73 -1.99 8.45
C ASP A 64 9.12 -1.94 7.79
N ASP A 65 9.21 -2.30 6.51
CA ASP A 65 10.44 -2.27 5.71
C ASP A 65 10.44 -1.19 4.62
N LEU A 66 9.49 -0.26 4.71
CA LEU A 66 9.36 0.93 3.87
C LEU A 66 9.75 2.19 4.66
N PRO A 67 10.29 3.23 3.99
CA PRO A 67 10.43 4.55 4.59
C PRO A 67 9.06 5.09 5.05
N ASN A 68 9.04 5.88 6.13
CA ASN A 68 7.80 6.30 6.79
C ASN A 68 6.82 7.01 5.84
N ASP A 69 7.32 7.90 4.98
CA ASP A 69 6.47 8.67 4.05
C ASP A 69 5.86 7.81 2.94
N TRP A 70 6.42 6.61 2.70
CA TRP A 70 5.93 5.65 1.70
C TRP A 70 4.94 4.64 2.28
N VAL A 71 4.85 4.50 3.61
CA VAL A 71 3.92 3.56 4.26
C VAL A 71 2.45 3.90 3.92
N PRO A 72 1.98 5.16 4.01
CA PRO A 72 0.61 5.52 3.62
C PRO A 72 0.30 5.20 2.15
N ILE A 73 1.27 5.42 1.25
CA ILE A 73 1.15 5.13 -0.18
C ILE A 73 1.01 3.62 -0.40
N ALA A 74 1.88 2.83 0.23
CA ALA A 74 1.85 1.37 0.14
C ALA A 74 0.55 0.76 0.66
N LYS A 75 0.06 1.25 1.80
CA LYS A 75 -1.23 0.84 2.37
C LYS A 75 -2.39 1.23 1.46
N THR A 76 -2.39 2.45 0.92
CA THR A 76 -3.42 2.92 -0.03
C THR A 76 -3.47 2.03 -1.28
N LEU A 77 -2.31 1.72 -1.86
CA LEU A 77 -2.20 0.82 -3.01
C LEU A 77 -2.73 -0.58 -2.68
N ALA A 78 -2.29 -1.16 -1.56
CA ALA A 78 -2.73 -2.48 -1.13
C ALA A 78 -4.24 -2.54 -0.89
N MET A 79 -4.80 -1.53 -0.21
CA MET A 79 -6.24 -1.40 0.03
C MET A 79 -7.02 -1.32 -1.28
N ALA A 80 -6.58 -0.50 -2.24
CA ALA A 80 -7.21 -0.38 -3.55
C ALA A 80 -7.16 -1.69 -4.36
N MET A 81 -6.07 -2.46 -4.26
CA MET A 81 -5.95 -3.77 -4.93
C MET A 81 -6.81 -4.85 -4.27
N LEU A 82 -6.93 -4.83 -2.93
CA LEU A 82 -7.78 -5.76 -2.19
C LEU A 82 -9.26 -5.42 -2.33
N GLN A 83 -9.60 -4.15 -2.45
CA GLN A 83 -10.97 -3.63 -2.53
C GLN A 83 -11.20 -2.77 -3.79
N PRO A 84 -11.12 -3.35 -5.00
CA PRO A 84 -11.23 -2.58 -6.25
C PRO A 84 -12.63 -2.00 -6.49
N THR A 85 -13.62 -2.38 -5.68
CA THR A 85 -14.99 -1.86 -5.70
C THR A 85 -15.27 -0.86 -4.59
N HIS A 86 -14.29 -0.52 -3.76
CA HIS A 86 -14.46 0.46 -2.68
C HIS A 86 -14.85 1.83 -3.24
N SER A 87 -15.70 2.58 -2.54
CA SER A 87 -16.24 3.87 -3.01
C SER A 87 -15.12 4.84 -3.34
N VAL A 88 -14.13 4.99 -2.44
CA VAL A 88 -12.92 5.82 -2.65
C VAL A 88 -12.23 5.53 -3.98
N VAL A 89 -12.09 4.24 -4.35
CA VAL A 89 -11.43 3.83 -5.60
C VAL A 89 -12.30 4.18 -6.82
N ARG A 90 -13.62 4.02 -6.69
CA ARG A 90 -14.59 4.33 -7.75
C ARG A 90 -14.76 5.83 -7.98
N GLU A 91 -14.77 6.61 -6.91
CA GLU A 91 -14.86 8.07 -6.92
C GLU A 91 -13.58 8.70 -7.50
N ALA A 92 -12.42 8.07 -7.31
CA ALA A 92 -11.18 8.41 -8.01
C ALA A 92 -11.16 7.98 -9.49
N HIS A 93 -12.28 7.48 -10.04
CA HIS A 93 -12.40 6.96 -11.41
C HIS A 93 -11.43 5.82 -11.76
N ILE A 94 -10.96 5.08 -10.76
CA ILE A 94 -10.09 3.90 -10.95
C ILE A 94 -10.99 2.68 -11.20
N TYR A 95 -11.35 2.48 -12.46
CA TYR A 95 -12.18 1.33 -12.86
C TYR A 95 -11.33 0.09 -13.15
N ARG A 96 -11.09 -0.72 -12.12
CA ARG A 96 -10.51 -2.07 -12.24
C ARG A 96 -11.59 -3.15 -12.27
N SER A 97 -11.18 -4.36 -12.65
CA SER A 97 -11.96 -5.59 -12.46
C SER A 97 -12.54 -5.62 -11.05
N ASN A 98 -13.80 -6.05 -10.92
CA ASN A 98 -14.47 -6.15 -9.62
C ASN A 98 -13.87 -7.23 -8.70
N ARG A 99 -12.98 -8.07 -9.22
CA ARG A 99 -12.33 -9.15 -8.48
C ARG A 99 -11.14 -8.61 -7.68
N PRO A 100 -11.07 -8.85 -6.36
CA PRO A 100 -9.89 -8.58 -5.56
C PRO A 100 -8.64 -9.23 -6.16
N TYR A 101 -7.51 -8.52 -6.08
CA TYR A 101 -6.23 -9.11 -6.46
C TYR A 101 -5.86 -10.24 -5.49
N LYS A 102 -5.16 -11.25 -6.00
CA LYS A 102 -4.59 -12.30 -5.16
C LYS A 102 -3.49 -11.69 -4.27
N THR A 103 -3.35 -12.17 -3.04
CA THR A 103 -2.33 -11.67 -2.09
C THR A 103 -0.93 -11.66 -2.69
N LYS A 104 -0.57 -12.68 -3.47
CA LYS A 104 0.72 -12.74 -4.19
C LYS A 104 0.93 -11.55 -5.14
N SER A 105 -0.11 -11.10 -5.84
CA SER A 105 -0.03 -9.95 -6.75
C SER A 105 0.12 -8.64 -5.96
N VAL A 106 -0.56 -8.51 -4.82
CA VAL A 106 -0.40 -7.36 -3.93
C VAL A 106 1.01 -7.32 -3.35
N GLN A 107 1.53 -8.46 -2.88
CA GLN A 107 2.91 -8.59 -2.39
C GLN A 107 3.94 -8.22 -3.45
N HIS A 108 3.72 -8.61 -4.71
CA HIS A 108 4.61 -8.25 -5.81
C HIS A 108 4.60 -6.73 -6.05
N ALA A 109 3.42 -6.10 -6.12
CA ALA A 109 3.32 -4.64 -6.26
C ALA A 109 3.98 -3.88 -5.09
N LEU A 110 3.80 -4.37 -3.86
CA LEU A 110 4.47 -3.80 -2.68
C LEU A 110 5.99 -4.00 -2.70
N ALA A 111 6.48 -5.09 -3.28
CA ALA A 111 7.92 -5.31 -3.44
C ALA A 111 8.53 -4.31 -4.44
N GLU A 112 7.88 -4.08 -5.58
CA GLU A 112 8.31 -3.07 -6.56
C GLU A 112 8.30 -1.66 -5.94
N LEU A 113 7.21 -1.32 -5.24
CA LEU A 113 7.11 -0.04 -4.53
C LEU A 113 8.22 0.12 -3.47
N ARG A 114 8.61 -0.96 -2.81
CA ARG A 114 9.71 -0.93 -1.84
C ARG A 114 11.06 -0.63 -2.49
N TYR A 115 11.34 -1.20 -3.65
CA TYR A 115 12.57 -0.89 -4.37
C TYR A 115 12.61 0.59 -4.79
N LEU A 116 11.50 1.10 -5.32
CA LEU A 116 11.34 2.51 -5.64
C LEU A 116 11.54 3.41 -4.42
N ALA A 117 10.86 3.09 -3.32
CA ALA A 117 10.90 3.88 -2.10
C ALA A 117 12.32 3.99 -1.51
N LYS A 118 13.05 2.88 -1.47
CA LYS A 118 14.44 2.85 -0.99
C LYS A 118 15.39 3.61 -1.91
N TRP A 119 15.27 3.40 -3.22
CA TRP A 119 16.07 4.13 -4.21
C TRP A 119 15.85 5.64 -4.13
N ALA A 120 14.60 6.06 -3.91
CA ALA A 120 14.21 7.46 -3.76
C ALA A 120 14.76 8.06 -2.45
N GLU A 121 14.61 7.35 -1.33
CA GLU A 121 15.15 7.77 -0.03
C GLU A 121 16.67 7.96 -0.07
N GLU A 122 17.40 7.01 -0.68
CA GLU A 122 18.86 7.09 -0.85
C GLU A 122 19.32 8.32 -1.65
N ARG A 123 18.45 8.85 -2.51
CA ARG A 123 18.72 10.02 -3.36
C ARG A 123 18.08 11.31 -2.86
N GLY A 124 17.36 11.25 -1.74
CA GLY A 124 16.63 12.40 -1.18
C GLY A 124 15.44 12.83 -2.03
N TYR A 125 14.86 11.93 -2.85
CA TYR A 125 13.64 12.20 -3.59
C TYR A 125 12.40 12.09 -2.69
N THR A 126 11.41 12.91 -2.98
CA THR A 126 10.13 12.95 -2.27
C THR A 126 9.29 11.71 -2.56
N ALA A 127 8.46 11.30 -1.60
CA ALA A 127 7.42 10.27 -1.80
C ALA A 127 6.23 10.81 -2.62
N ASP A 128 6.11 12.12 -2.79
CA ASP A 128 5.09 12.75 -3.64
C ASP A 128 5.49 12.60 -5.12
N LEU A 129 5.00 11.52 -5.74
CA LEU A 129 5.25 11.21 -7.15
C LEU A 129 4.73 12.29 -8.12
N SER A 130 3.83 13.20 -7.69
CA SER A 130 3.36 14.29 -8.56
C SER A 130 4.43 15.37 -8.79
N GLN A 131 5.48 15.39 -7.96
CA GLN A 131 6.62 16.28 -8.10
C GLN A 131 7.75 15.68 -8.94
N TRP A 132 7.61 14.41 -9.34
CA TRP A 132 8.61 13.74 -10.14
C TRP A 132 8.49 14.16 -11.59
N THR A 133 9.64 14.40 -12.22
CA THR A 133 9.75 14.62 -13.65
C THR A 133 9.91 13.29 -14.39
N ASP A 134 9.81 13.35 -15.73
CA ASP A 134 10.15 12.20 -16.57
C ASP A 134 11.60 11.76 -16.38
N ASP A 135 12.52 12.70 -16.13
CA ASP A 135 13.93 12.41 -15.87
C ASP A 135 14.12 11.65 -14.55
N ASP A 136 13.39 12.04 -13.50
CA ASP A 136 13.40 11.31 -12.22
C ASP A 136 12.88 9.88 -12.39
N SER A 137 11.81 9.74 -13.18
CA SER A 137 11.21 8.43 -13.50
C SER A 137 12.16 7.55 -14.31
N ASN A 138 12.83 8.13 -15.32
CA ASN A 138 13.83 7.43 -16.14
C ASN A 138 15.08 7.05 -15.35
N ALA A 139 15.45 7.81 -14.32
CA ALA A 139 16.62 7.50 -13.50
C ALA A 139 16.43 6.27 -12.60
N TYR A 140 15.17 5.85 -12.37
CA TYR A 140 14.84 4.64 -11.61
C TYR A 140 14.83 3.37 -12.47
N LEU A 141 14.36 3.48 -13.72
CA LEU A 141 14.17 2.36 -14.67
C LEU A 141 15.50 1.85 -15.24
#